data_AF-A0A843LNQ4-F1
#
_entry.id   AF-A0A843LNQ4-F1
#
_cell.length_a   1.000
_cell.length_b   1.000
_cell.length_c   1.000
_cell.angle_alpha   90.00
_cell.angle_beta   90.00
_cell.angle_gamma   90.00
#
_symmetry.space_group_name_H-M   'P 1'
#
loop_
_entity.id
_entity.type
_entity.pdbx_description
1 polymer ?
#
loop_
_entity_poly.entity_id
_entity_poly.type
_entity_poly.pdbx_seq_one_letter_code
_entity_poly.pdbx_strand_id
1 'polypeptide(L)' 'MKADGKAIPLNAFTQEIIGNVAAAMALSLHGVSSDWKEIDIKLVK' A
#
# COMPACT_ATOMS: atom_id res chain seq x y z
N MET A 1 6.50 -0.25 -6.44
CA MET A 1 5.41 -0.68 -7.35
C MET A 1 5.99 -1.31 -8.61
N LYS A 2 5.24 -2.17 -9.30
CA LYS A 2 5.61 -2.70 -10.63
C LYS A 2 4.47 -2.44 -11.62
N ALA A 3 4.78 -1.96 -12.82
CA ALA A 3 3.85 -1.96 -13.95
C ALA A 3 4.55 -2.61 -15.15
N ASP A 4 3.83 -3.46 -15.88
CA ASP A 4 4.37 -4.23 -17.00
C ASP A 4 5.68 -4.99 -16.66
N GLY A 5 5.73 -5.55 -15.44
CA GLY A 5 6.90 -6.26 -14.92
C GLY A 5 8.09 -5.38 -14.53
N LYS A 6 8.05 -4.07 -14.77
CA LYS A 6 9.12 -3.13 -14.43
C LYS A 6 8.86 -2.46 -13.10
N ALA A 7 9.89 -2.43 -12.24
CA ALA A 7 9.85 -1.66 -11.01
C ALA A 7 9.76 -0.17 -11.36
N ILE A 8 8.70 0.49 -10.88
CA ILE A 8 8.54 1.93 -10.99
C ILE A 8 8.97 2.54 -9.66
N PRO A 9 10.08 3.30 -9.63
CA PRO A 9 10.46 4.04 -8.45
C PRO A 9 9.46 5.17 -8.24
N LEU A 10 8.82 5.19 -7.08
CA LEU A 10 7.95 6.27 -6.67
C LEU A 10 8.80 7.36 -6.01
N ASN A 11 8.52 8.63 -6.32
CA ASN A 11 9.13 9.73 -5.57
C ASN A 11 8.55 9.81 -4.15
N ALA A 12 9.21 10.55 -3.25
CA ALA A 12 8.83 10.65 -1.84
C ALA A 12 7.36 11.07 -1.66
N PHE A 13 6.91 12.08 -2.39
CA PHE A 13 5.52 12.57 -2.36
C PHE A 13 4.51 11.46 -2.69
N THR A 14 4.77 10.69 -3.74
CA THR A 14 3.84 9.63 -4.18
C THR A 14 3.85 8.45 -3.21
N GLN A 15 5.02 8.11 -2.64
CA GLN A 15 5.12 7.07 -1.61
C GLN A 15 4.34 7.44 -0.36
N GLU A 16 4.42 8.68 0.08
CA GLU A 16 3.70 9.18 1.25
C GLU A 16 2.17 9.08 1.06
N ILE A 17 1.65 9.55 -0.08
CA ILE A 17 0.22 9.48 -0.38
C ILE A 17 -0.26 8.02 -0.39
N ILE A 18 0.43 7.16 -1.14
CA ILE A 18 0.02 5.75 -1.26
C ILE A 18 0.12 5.04 0.09
N GLY A 19 1.17 5.29 0.87
CA GLY A 19 1.35 4.73 2.20
C GLY A 19 0.23 5.12 3.16
N ASN A 20 -0.12 6.41 3.20
CA ASN A 20 -1.20 6.91 4.07
C ASN A 20 -2.56 6.33 3.68
N VAL A 21 -2.87 6.24 2.38
CA VAL A 21 -4.12 5.65 1.89
C VAL A 21 -4.18 4.17 2.21
N ALA A 22 -3.10 3.41 1.95
CA ALA A 22 -3.04 1.99 2.25
C ALA A 22 -3.20 1.70 3.75
N ALA A 23 -2.57 2.52 4.61
CA ALA A 23 -2.71 2.42 6.06
C ALA A 23 -4.15 2.70 6.51
N ALA A 24 -4.79 3.75 5.99
CA ALA A 24 -6.18 4.07 6.30
C ALA A 24 -7.13 2.95 5.86
N MET A 25 -6.90 2.35 4.68
CA MET A 25 -7.65 1.18 4.22
C MET A 25 -7.47 -0.01 5.17
N ALA A 26 -6.24 -0.32 5.57
CA ALA A 26 -5.95 -1.42 6.49
C ALA A 26 -6.63 -1.23 7.86
N LEU A 27 -6.58 -0.02 8.43
CA LEU A 27 -7.24 0.31 9.70
C LEU A 27 -8.77 0.27 9.63
N SER A 28 -9.36 0.42 8.44
CA SER A 28 -10.81 0.29 8.24
C SER A 28 -11.29 -1.17 8.21
N LEU A 29 -10.39 -2.13 8.04
CA LEU A 29 -10.73 -3.56 8.00
C LEU A 29 -10.96 -4.10 9.41
N HIS A 30 -12.11 -4.72 9.61
CA HIS A 30 -12.43 -5.38 10.88
C HIS A 30 -11.48 -6.55 11.16
N GLY A 31 -10.83 -6.53 12.33
CA GLY A 31 -9.92 -7.59 12.78
C GLY A 31 -8.45 -7.37 12.42
N VAL A 32 -8.10 -6.26 11.75
CA VAL A 32 -6.71 -5.83 11.60
C VAL A 32 -6.31 -5.01 12.81
N SER A 33 -5.32 -5.49 13.56
CA SER A 33 -4.77 -4.78 14.70
C SER A 33 -3.82 -3.67 14.26
N SER A 34 -3.72 -2.58 15.02
CA SER A 34 -2.91 -1.41 14.66
C SER A 34 -1.39 -1.66 14.63
N ASP A 35 -0.93 -2.84 15.02
CA ASP A 35 0.48 -3.29 15.02
C ASP A 35 0.86 -4.12 13.78
N TRP A 36 0.06 -4.06 12.71
CA TRP A 36 0.40 -4.68 11.43
C TRP A 36 1.76 -4.19 10.91
N LYS A 37 2.54 -5.11 10.33
CA LYS A 37 3.95 -4.84 9.93
C LYS A 37 4.14 -4.60 8.44
N GLU A 38 3.24 -5.12 7.60
CA GLU A 38 3.39 -5.08 6.14
C GLU A 38 2.01 -5.12 5.47
N ILE A 39 1.88 -4.43 4.32
CA ILE A 39 0.70 -4.46 3.45
C ILE A 39 1.15 -4.86 2.06
N ASP A 40 0.57 -5.94 1.54
CA ASP A 40 0.80 -6.44 0.19
C ASP A 40 -0.44 -6.18 -0.68
N ILE A 41 -0.36 -5.23 -1.61
CA ILE A 41 -1.48 -4.86 -2.48
C ILE A 41 -1.33 -5.57 -3.83
N LYS A 42 -2.27 -6.46 -4.15
CA LYS A 42 -2.36 -7.13 -5.46
C LYS A 42 -3.60 -6.66 -6.21
N LEU A 43 -3.39 -6.07 -7.38
CA LEU A 43 -4.46 -5.77 -8.32
C LEU A 43 -4.78 -7.04 -9.12
N VAL A 44 -5.91 -7.65 -8.83
CA VAL A 44 -6.50 -8.73 -9.65
C VAL A 44 -7.51 -8.11 -10.61
N LYS A 45 -7.39 -8.46 -11.89
CA LYS A 45 -8.30 -8.01 -12.95
C LYS A 45 -9.44 -9.01 -13.12
#